data_AF-A0AA43FNT6-F1
#
_entry.id   AF-A0AA43FNT6-F1
#
_cell.length_a   1.000
_cell.length_b   1.000
_cell.length_c   1.000
_cell.angle_alpha   90.00
_cell.angle_beta   90.00
_cell.angle_gamma   90.00
#
_symmetry.space_group_name_H-M   'P 1'
#
loop_
_entity.id
_entity.type
_entity.pdbx_description
1 polymer ?
#
loop_
_entity_poly.entity_id
_entity_poly.type
_entity_poly.pdbx_seq_one_letter_code
_entity_poly.pdbx_strand_id
1 'polypeptide(L)' 'MNRIFNFIGMTIGGWLGWALGSPVSIFTAFIVSIVGTGVGLYAARRVSRALLP' A
#
# COMPACT_ATOMS: atom_id res chain seq x y z
N MET A 1 -13.91 12.28 -8.24
CA MET A 1 -12.80 11.57 -8.92
C MET A 1 -11.97 10.68 -7.96
N ASN A 2 -12.57 9.96 -7.00
CA ASN A 2 -11.80 9.23 -5.98
C ASN A 2 -11.53 7.75 -6.32
N ARG A 3 -12.27 7.18 -7.29
CA ARG A 3 -12.11 5.76 -7.67
C ARG A 3 -10.84 5.49 -8.46
N ILE A 4 -10.43 6.42 -9.33
CA ILE A 4 -9.24 6.26 -10.18
C ILE A 4 -7.96 6.36 -9.34
N PHE A 5 -7.90 7.31 -8.40
CA PHE A 5 -6.77 7.41 -7.47
C PHE A 5 -6.66 6.19 -6.54
N ASN A 6 -7.79 5.64 -6.07
CA ASN A 6 -7.80 4.37 -5.32
C ASN A 6 -7.33 3.20 -6.20
N PHE A 7 -7.74 3.14 -7.46
CA PHE A 7 -7.33 2.08 -8.37
C PHE A 7 -5.83 2.12 -8.65
N ILE A 8 -5.29 3.33 -8.90
CA ILE A 8 -3.85 3.54 -9.11
C ILE A 8 -3.06 3.19 -7.84
N GLY A 9 -3.54 3.59 -6.66
CA GLY A 9 -2.92 3.24 -5.38
C GLY A 9 -2.93 1.72 -5.12
N MET A 10 -4.02 1.04 -5.47
CA MET A 10 -4.12 -0.43 -5.38
C MET A 10 -3.19 -1.13 -6.37
N THR A 11 -3.10 -0.65 -7.62
CA THR A 11 -2.22 -1.24 -8.64
C THR A 11 -0.75 -1.05 -8.28
N ILE A 12 -0.35 0.16 -7.86
CA ILE A 12 1.04 0.46 -7.50
C ILE A 12 1.42 -0.23 -6.18
N GLY A 13 0.53 -0.22 -5.18
CA GLY A 13 0.76 -0.92 -3.91
C GLY A 13 0.83 -2.44 -4.08
N GLY A 14 -0.02 -3.01 -4.93
CA GLY A 14 0.01 -4.42 -5.28
C GLY A 14 1.29 -4.81 -6.04
N TRP A 15 1.72 -3.99 -7.00
CA TRP A 15 2.94 -4.23 -7.78
C TRP A 15 4.22 -4.09 -6.92
N LEU A 16 4.29 -3.06 -6.07
CA LEU A 16 5.39 -2.89 -5.12
C LEU A 16 5.43 -4.02 -4.07
N GLY A 17 4.26 -4.45 -3.58
CA GLY A 17 4.15 -5.60 -2.67
C GLY A 17 4.63 -6.91 -3.31
N TRP A 18 4.32 -7.12 -4.60
CA TRP A 18 4.80 -8.27 -5.36
C TRP A 18 6.30 -8.21 -5.65
N ALA A 19 6.81 -7.06 -6.10
CA ALA A 19 8.22 -6.87 -6.43
C ALA A 19 9.14 -7.00 -5.21
N LEU A 20 8.68 -6.52 -4.04
CA LEU A 20 9.40 -6.64 -2.77
C LEU A 20 9.20 -8.02 -2.11
N GLY A 21 8.10 -8.72 -2.41
CA GLY A 21 7.79 -10.04 -1.85
C GLY A 21 8.35 -11.23 -2.64
N SER A 22 8.51 -11.09 -3.96
CA SER A 22 8.96 -12.16 -4.86
C SER A 22 10.34 -12.77 -4.53
N PRO A 23 11.34 -12.03 -4.00
CA PRO A 23 12.68 -12.61 -3.80
C PRO A 23 12.94 -13.26 -2.43
N VAL A 24 12.03 -13.20 -1.43
CA VAL A 24 12.44 -13.48 -0.03
C VAL A 24 11.79 -14.68 0.66
N SER A 25 10.50 -14.98 0.42
CA SER A 25 9.71 -16.17 0.88
C SER A 25 8.26 -15.76 1.13
N ILE A 26 7.31 -16.70 1.04
CA ILE A 26 5.87 -16.47 1.33
C ILE A 26 5.65 -15.79 2.69
N PHE A 27 6.45 -16.15 3.71
CA PHE A 27 6.37 -15.55 5.04
C PHE A 27 6.85 -14.09 5.07
N THR A 28 7.87 -13.76 4.29
CA THR A 28 8.36 -12.38 4.16
C THR A 28 7.41 -11.53 3.34
N ALA A 29 6.83 -12.09 2.26
CA ALA A 29 5.75 -11.43 1.53
C ALA A 29 4.52 -11.16 2.43
N PHE A 30 4.24 -12.06 3.38
CA PHE A 30 3.19 -11.87 4.39
C PHE A 30 3.52 -10.75 5.38
N ILE A 31 4.73 -10.73 5.95
CA ILE A 31 5.18 -9.66 6.85
C ILE A 31 5.25 -8.31 6.12
N VAL A 32 5.80 -8.27 4.91
CA VAL A 32 5.85 -7.07 4.07
C VAL A 32 4.44 -6.61 3.68
N SER A 33 3.49 -7.53 3.48
CA SER A 33 2.09 -7.16 3.24
C SER A 33 1.44 -6.54 4.48
N ILE A 34 1.71 -7.07 5.68
CA ILE A 34 1.20 -6.49 6.94
C ILE A 34 1.80 -5.10 7.17
N VAL A 35 3.12 -4.98 7.03
CA VAL A 35 3.84 -3.70 7.19
C VAL A 35 3.40 -2.71 6.10
N GLY A 36 3.30 -3.15 4.85
CA GLY A 36 2.83 -2.34 3.72
C GLY A 36 1.38 -1.88 3.89
N THR A 37 0.52 -2.73 4.45
CA THR A 37 -0.86 -2.34 4.79
C THR A 37 -0.86 -1.30 5.89
N GLY A 38 -0.07 -1.47 6.96
CA GLY A 38 0.04 -0.50 8.04
C GLY A 38 0.60 0.85 7.58
N VAL A 39 1.65 0.84 6.77
CA VAL A 39 2.27 2.04 6.18
C VAL A 39 1.31 2.71 5.19
N GLY A 40 0.64 1.93 4.34
CA GLY A 40 -0.36 2.43 3.41
C GLY A 40 -1.54 3.09 4.13
N LEU A 41 -2.00 2.51 5.24
CA LEU A 41 -3.08 3.08 6.05
C LEU A 41 -2.63 4.34 6.80
N TYR A 42 -1.38 4.40 7.25
CA TYR A 42 -0.77 5.59 7.85
C TYR A 42 -0.62 6.72 6.83
N ALA A 43 -0.08 6.43 5.64
CA ALA A 43 0.06 7.39 4.55
C ALA A 43 -1.32 7.87 4.07
N ALA A 44 -2.29 6.97 3.89
CA ALA A 44 -3.66 7.32 3.53
C ALA A 44 -4.32 8.20 4.59
N ARG A 45 -4.18 7.89 5.89
CA ARG A 45 -4.70 8.74 6.97
C ARG A 45 -4.02 10.10 7.01
N ARG A 46 -2.72 10.16 6.73
CA ARG A 46 -1.95 11.41 6.73
C ARG A 46 -2.31 12.29 5.54
N VAL A 47 -2.47 11.71 4.36
CA VAL A 47 -2.96 12.39 3.17
C VAL A 47 -4.40 12.83 3.37
N SER A 48 -5.29 11.99 3.92
CA SER A 48 -6.67 12.37 4.21
C SER A 48 -6.78 13.53 5.20
N ARG A 49 -5.94 13.59 6.24
CA ARG A 49 -5.87 14.75 7.16
C ARG A 49 -5.24 16.00 6.52
N ALA A 50 -4.42 15.84 5.50
CA ALA A 50 -3.83 16.96 4.77
C ALA A 50 -4.76 17.49 3.66
N LEU A 51 -5.64 16.64 3.12
CA LEU A 51 -6.54 16.96 2.02
C LEU A 51 -7.94 17.37 2.48
N LEU A 52 -8.41 16.89 3.63
CA LEU A 52 -9.66 17.31 4.27
C LEU A 52 -9.29 18.11 5.53
N PRO A 53 -9.40 19.46 5.51
CA PRO A 53 -9.33 20.27 6.72
C PRO A 53 -10.43 19.91 7.71
#